data_AF-A0A519RPY1-F1
#
_entry.id   AF-A0A519RPY1-F1
#
_cell.length_a   1.000
_cell.length_b   1.000
_cell.length_c   1.000
_cell.angle_alpha   90.00
_cell.angle_beta   90.00
_cell.angle_gamma   90.00
#
_symmetry.space_group_name_H-M   'P 1'
#
loop_
_entity.id
_entity.type
_entity.pdbx_description
1 polymer ?
#
loop_
_entity_poly.entity_id
_entity_poly.type
_entity_poly.pdbx_seq_one_letter_code
_entity_poly.pdbx_strand_id
1 'polypeptide(L)'
;MKKFLLSSCLSLYCFFAVQIDAKAQYVIKDADKQFELYNYAKAVDLYEQAYKKKETLHAAERLATAYANMNDYKQAESWYAIASKMAGSKPENTLGYAKALQSNSKYSEAKVQYLTYIDQKKDVTERQKDVWLSSCDSALKWMKNPKKVELINEKALNSAQSDWGATTYQGGVVFTSDRTNTGFESKESSPFLKFDGAILVLNQKKVHRF
;
A
#
# COMPACT_ATOMS: atom_id res chain seq x y z
N MET A 1 41.72 -31.90 -24.06
CA MET A 1 41.06 -30.68 -24.62
C MET A 1 39.58 -30.59 -24.26
N LYS A 2 38.74 -31.60 -24.52
CA LYS A 2 37.29 -31.56 -24.17
C LYS A 2 36.97 -31.28 -22.69
N LYS A 3 37.77 -31.81 -21.73
CA LYS A 3 37.57 -31.58 -20.28
C LYS A 3 37.89 -30.13 -19.84
N PHE A 4 38.85 -29.47 -20.47
CA PHE A 4 39.20 -28.07 -20.20
C PHE A 4 38.17 -27.10 -20.80
N LEU A 5 37.65 -27.41 -22.00
CA LEU A 5 36.55 -26.67 -22.61
C LEU A 5 35.24 -26.80 -21.80
N LEU A 6 34.92 -28.00 -21.29
CA LEU A 6 33.75 -28.20 -20.43
C LEU A 6 33.86 -27.42 -19.11
N SER A 7 35.05 -27.42 -18.48
CA SER A 7 35.29 -26.72 -17.22
C SER A 7 35.27 -25.19 -17.39
N SER A 8 35.75 -24.68 -18.54
CA SER A 8 35.64 -23.26 -18.92
C SER A 8 34.20 -22.82 -19.22
N CYS A 9 33.37 -23.68 -19.80
CA CYS A 9 31.94 -23.36 -20.01
C CYS A 9 31.16 -23.38 -18.68
N LEU A 10 31.52 -24.27 -17.75
CA LEU A 10 30.88 -24.35 -16.44
C LEU A 10 31.22 -23.14 -15.55
N SER A 11 32.46 -22.64 -15.60
CA SER A 11 32.86 -21.43 -14.88
C SER A 11 32.23 -20.16 -15.42
N LEU A 12 32.06 -20.04 -16.75
CA LEU A 12 31.31 -18.94 -17.37
C LEU A 12 29.82 -18.97 -16.97
N TYR A 13 29.20 -20.16 -16.94
CA TYR A 13 27.80 -20.31 -16.54
C TYR A 13 27.55 -19.89 -15.08
N CYS A 14 28.44 -20.27 -14.16
CA CYS A 14 28.37 -19.82 -12.76
C CYS A 14 28.48 -18.29 -12.63
N PHE A 15 29.30 -17.63 -13.45
CA PHE A 15 29.43 -16.16 -13.43
C PHE A 15 28.15 -15.44 -13.88
N PHE A 16 27.42 -16.00 -14.86
CA PHE A 16 26.15 -15.42 -15.32
C PHE A 16 24.99 -15.64 -14.33
N ALA A 17 24.96 -16.77 -13.61
CA ALA A 17 23.92 -17.04 -12.62
C ALA A 17 23.98 -16.05 -11.42
N VAL A 18 25.18 -15.68 -10.96
CA VAL A 18 25.38 -14.77 -9.80
C VAL A 18 24.92 -13.33 -10.09
N GLN A 19 24.97 -12.89 -11.35
CA GLN A 19 24.59 -11.52 -11.74
C GLN A 19 23.08 -11.23 -11.60
N ILE A 20 22.24 -12.27 -11.72
CA ILE A 20 20.78 -12.13 -11.69
C ILE A 20 20.29 -11.86 -10.25
N ASP A 21 20.84 -12.60 -9.27
CA ASP A 21 20.47 -12.44 -7.87
C ASP A 21 20.87 -11.07 -7.30
N ALA A 22 22.04 -10.55 -7.68
CA ALA A 22 22.53 -9.25 -7.21
C ALA A 22 21.60 -8.08 -7.60
N LYS A 23 21.04 -8.10 -8.81
CA LYS A 23 20.13 -7.05 -9.29
C LYS A 23 18.75 -7.11 -8.63
N ALA A 24 18.24 -8.29 -8.32
CA ALA A 24 16.96 -8.44 -7.64
C ALA A 24 17.02 -7.94 -6.18
N GLN A 25 18.13 -8.23 -5.49
CA GLN A 25 18.35 -7.77 -4.12
C GLN A 25 18.46 -6.25 -4.01
N TYR A 26 19.00 -5.57 -5.03
CA TYR A 26 19.06 -4.11 -5.06
C TYR A 26 17.67 -3.47 -5.15
N VAL A 27 16.81 -3.99 -6.05
CA VAL A 27 15.44 -3.46 -6.23
C VAL A 27 14.61 -3.61 -4.96
N ILE A 28 14.71 -4.74 -4.25
CA ILE A 28 13.94 -4.95 -3.01
C ILE A 28 14.38 -3.96 -1.91
N LYS A 29 15.68 -3.67 -1.80
CA LYS A 29 16.20 -2.70 -0.82
C LYS A 29 15.72 -1.28 -1.11
N ASP A 30 15.69 -0.90 -2.38
CA ASP A 30 15.14 0.38 -2.79
C ASP A 30 13.63 0.45 -2.54
N ALA A 31 12.89 -0.65 -2.78
CA ALA A 31 11.47 -0.76 -2.47
C ALA A 31 11.21 -0.57 -0.96
N ASP A 32 11.96 -1.28 -0.11
CA ASP A 32 11.92 -1.15 1.35
C ASP A 32 12.17 0.30 1.78
N LYS A 33 13.20 0.94 1.21
CA LYS A 33 13.48 2.35 1.52
C LYS A 33 12.32 3.27 1.14
N GLN A 34 11.67 3.07 0.00
CA GLN A 34 10.50 3.87 -0.37
C GLN A 34 9.31 3.59 0.55
N PHE A 35 9.11 2.34 0.96
CA PHE A 35 8.04 1.96 1.87
C PHE A 35 8.21 2.62 3.24
N GLU A 36 9.41 2.57 3.82
CA GLU A 36 9.71 3.19 5.12
C GLU A 36 9.63 4.73 5.07
N LEU A 37 9.77 5.32 3.87
CA LEU A 37 9.53 6.75 3.62
C LEU A 37 8.06 7.07 3.32
N TYR A 38 7.13 6.11 3.47
CA TYR A 38 5.70 6.25 3.16
C TYR A 38 5.39 6.54 1.68
N ASN A 39 6.37 6.38 0.78
CA ASN A 39 6.21 6.56 -0.67
C ASN A 39 5.60 5.30 -1.30
N TYR A 40 4.40 4.92 -0.84
CA TYR A 40 3.79 3.63 -1.15
C TYR A 40 3.60 3.37 -2.65
N ALA A 41 3.21 4.38 -3.44
CA ALA A 41 3.05 4.22 -4.88
C ALA A 41 4.36 3.77 -5.56
N LYS A 42 5.47 4.43 -5.22
CA LYS A 42 6.79 4.07 -5.74
C LYS A 42 7.30 2.74 -5.17
N ALA A 43 6.97 2.43 -3.92
CA ALA A 43 7.31 1.16 -3.31
C ALA A 43 6.60 0.00 -4.04
N VAL A 44 5.31 0.15 -4.37
CA VAL A 44 4.54 -0.82 -5.16
C VAL A 44 5.22 -1.12 -6.48
N ASP A 45 5.57 -0.09 -7.28
CA ASP A 45 6.23 -0.29 -8.58
C ASP A 45 7.51 -1.13 -8.46
N LEU A 46 8.29 -0.91 -7.40
CA LEU A 46 9.55 -1.63 -7.16
C LEU A 46 9.31 -3.05 -6.63
N TYR A 47 8.36 -3.24 -5.72
CA TYR A 47 8.02 -4.56 -5.21
C TYR A 47 7.39 -5.45 -6.28
N GLU A 48 6.54 -4.92 -7.17
CA GLU A 48 5.99 -5.70 -8.29
C GLU A 48 7.12 -6.20 -9.20
N GLN A 49 8.09 -5.34 -9.51
CA GLN A 49 9.29 -5.73 -10.26
C GLN A 49 10.11 -6.80 -9.54
N ALA A 50 10.27 -6.67 -8.23
CA ALA A 50 10.98 -7.66 -7.42
C ALA A 50 10.23 -9.00 -7.38
N TYR A 51 8.92 -8.98 -7.14
CA TYR A 51 8.06 -10.16 -7.07
C TYR A 51 8.02 -10.91 -8.40
N LYS A 52 7.93 -10.18 -9.52
CA LYS A 52 7.99 -10.76 -10.88
C LYS A 52 9.31 -11.50 -11.14
N LYS A 53 10.43 -11.04 -10.56
CA LYS A 53 11.73 -11.73 -10.69
C LYS A 53 11.83 -12.93 -9.76
N LYS A 54 11.34 -12.78 -8.53
CA LYS A 54 11.32 -13.84 -7.53
C LYS A 54 10.14 -13.62 -6.59
N GLU A 55 9.22 -14.57 -6.61
CA GLU A 55 8.08 -14.58 -5.71
C GLU A 55 8.60 -14.80 -4.28
N THR A 56 8.51 -13.76 -3.46
CA THR A 56 8.94 -13.82 -2.05
C THR A 56 7.81 -13.35 -1.16
N LEU A 57 7.70 -13.99 0.01
CA LEU A 57 6.70 -13.61 1.01
C LEU A 57 6.83 -12.14 1.39
N HIS A 58 8.06 -11.66 1.64
CA HIS A 58 8.34 -10.25 1.97
C HIS A 58 7.78 -9.27 0.93
N ALA A 59 8.02 -9.51 -0.36
CA ALA A 59 7.48 -8.64 -1.41
C ALA A 59 5.94 -8.70 -1.46
N ALA A 60 5.33 -9.87 -1.31
CA ALA A 60 3.87 -9.99 -1.27
C ALA A 60 3.25 -9.27 -0.06
N GLU A 61 3.84 -9.42 1.13
CA GLU A 61 3.40 -8.73 2.35
C GLU A 61 3.50 -7.21 2.23
N ARG A 62 4.61 -6.73 1.66
CA ARG A 62 4.83 -5.29 1.45
C ARG A 62 3.92 -4.73 0.36
N LEU A 63 3.66 -5.46 -0.73
CA LEU A 63 2.65 -5.09 -1.73
C LEU A 63 1.27 -4.97 -1.10
N ALA A 64 0.82 -6.00 -0.38
CA ALA A 64 -0.48 -6.00 0.28
C ALA A 64 -0.65 -4.81 1.23
N THR A 65 0.37 -4.55 2.05
CA THR A 65 0.35 -3.45 3.01
C THR A 65 0.42 -2.07 2.33
N ALA A 66 1.24 -1.92 1.29
CA ALA A 66 1.35 -0.67 0.55
C ALA A 66 0.04 -0.31 -0.15
N TYR A 67 -0.61 -1.27 -0.82
CA TYR A 67 -1.93 -1.05 -1.42
C TYR A 67 -3.00 -0.72 -0.37
N ALA A 68 -2.98 -1.40 0.79
CA ALA A 68 -3.89 -1.08 1.88
C ALA A 68 -3.72 0.35 2.40
N ASN A 69 -2.47 0.83 2.53
CA ASN A 69 -2.16 2.20 2.94
C ASN A 69 -2.53 3.25 1.90
N MET A 70 -2.62 2.87 0.62
CA MET A 70 -3.14 3.73 -0.45
C MET A 70 -4.66 3.63 -0.63
N ASN A 71 -5.34 2.86 0.23
CA ASN A 71 -6.77 2.55 0.14
C ASN A 71 -7.19 1.84 -1.16
N ASP A 72 -6.23 1.25 -1.89
CA ASP A 72 -6.52 0.36 -3.02
C ASP A 72 -6.80 -1.05 -2.48
N TYR A 73 -7.99 -1.21 -1.90
CA TYR A 73 -8.36 -2.45 -1.24
C TYR A 73 -8.57 -3.61 -2.21
N LYS A 74 -8.80 -3.33 -3.50
CA LYS A 74 -8.90 -4.38 -4.53
C LYS A 74 -7.55 -5.07 -4.72
N GLN A 75 -6.48 -4.29 -4.84
CA GLN A 75 -5.14 -4.84 -4.92
C GLN A 75 -4.67 -5.41 -3.58
N ALA A 76 -4.97 -4.72 -2.47
CA ALA A 76 -4.61 -5.22 -1.13
C ALA A 76 -5.23 -6.60 -0.84
N GLU A 77 -6.51 -6.80 -1.20
CA GLU A 77 -7.18 -8.09 -1.07
C GLU A 77 -6.43 -9.18 -1.84
N SER A 78 -6.10 -8.91 -3.10
CA SER A 78 -5.40 -9.86 -3.97
C SER A 78 -4.03 -10.26 -3.40
N TRP A 79 -3.25 -9.28 -2.94
CA TRP A 79 -1.93 -9.54 -2.39
C TRP A 79 -1.95 -10.17 -0.99
N TYR A 80 -2.90 -9.82 -0.12
CA TYR A 80 -3.07 -10.51 1.15
C TYR A 80 -3.56 -11.96 0.97
N ALA A 81 -4.38 -12.23 -0.06
CA ALA A 81 -4.79 -13.59 -0.40
C ALA A 81 -3.60 -14.45 -0.86
N ILE A 82 -2.64 -13.85 -1.56
CA ILE A 82 -1.38 -14.51 -1.95
C ILE A 82 -0.50 -14.71 -0.71
N ALA A 83 -0.18 -13.63 0.01
CA ALA A 83 0.72 -13.65 1.16
C ALA A 83 0.26 -14.66 2.22
N SER A 84 -1.03 -14.69 2.57
CA SER A 84 -1.59 -15.59 3.58
C SER A 84 -1.43 -17.09 3.26
N LYS A 85 -1.21 -17.45 1.99
CA LYS A 85 -1.04 -18.84 1.53
C LYS A 85 0.43 -19.23 1.32
N MET A 86 1.35 -18.28 1.39
CA MET A 86 2.77 -18.54 1.17
C MET A 86 3.42 -19.21 2.39
N ALA A 87 4.42 -20.05 2.13
CA ALA A 87 5.17 -20.71 3.20
C ALA A 87 5.86 -19.68 4.12
N GLY A 88 5.75 -19.88 5.43
CA GLY A 88 6.29 -18.94 6.43
C GLY A 88 5.40 -17.71 6.69
N SER A 89 4.24 -17.61 6.04
CA SER A 89 3.28 -16.54 6.32
C SER A 89 2.83 -16.55 7.77
N LYS A 90 2.73 -15.36 8.36
CA LYS A 90 2.24 -15.18 9.72
C LYS A 90 0.71 -14.94 9.74
N PRO A 91 0.04 -15.20 10.87
CA PRO A 91 -1.40 -14.94 11.00
C PRO A 91 -1.82 -13.52 10.66
N GLU A 92 -0.94 -12.53 10.81
CA GLU A 92 -1.22 -11.13 10.49
C GLU A 92 -1.61 -10.92 9.01
N ASN A 93 -1.13 -11.76 8.09
CA ASN A 93 -1.57 -11.71 6.69
C ASN A 93 -3.02 -12.20 6.51
N THR A 94 -3.47 -13.17 7.31
CA THR A 94 -4.88 -13.59 7.37
C THR A 94 -5.77 -12.45 7.87
N LEU A 95 -5.31 -11.73 8.91
CA LEU A 95 -6.02 -10.56 9.41
C LEU A 95 -6.08 -9.42 8.39
N GLY A 96 -4.96 -9.15 7.71
CA GLY A 96 -4.90 -8.19 6.60
C GLY A 96 -5.88 -8.56 5.48
N TYR A 97 -5.94 -9.85 5.13
CA TYR A 97 -6.87 -10.35 4.13
C TYR A 97 -8.34 -10.14 4.55
N ALA A 98 -8.69 -10.46 5.80
CA ALA A 98 -10.02 -10.23 6.34
C ALA A 98 -10.45 -8.76 6.25
N LYS A 99 -9.55 -7.83 6.62
CA LYS A 99 -9.78 -6.38 6.54
C LYS A 99 -9.93 -5.88 5.11
N ALA A 100 -9.13 -6.38 4.18
CA ALA A 100 -9.23 -6.02 2.77
C ALA A 100 -10.55 -6.52 2.15
N LEU A 101 -10.95 -7.76 2.43
CA LEU A 101 -12.27 -8.31 2.05
C LEU A 101 -13.41 -7.44 2.60
N GLN A 102 -13.34 -7.08 3.89
CA GLN A 102 -14.34 -6.21 4.52
C GLN A 102 -14.44 -4.84 3.83
N SER A 103 -13.29 -4.26 3.46
CA SER A 103 -13.22 -2.96 2.77
C SER A 103 -13.79 -3.03 1.35
N ASN A 104 -13.68 -4.18 0.69
CA ASN A 104 -14.31 -4.47 -0.61
C ASN A 104 -15.77 -4.97 -0.48
N SER A 105 -16.40 -4.79 0.68
CA SER A 105 -17.79 -5.23 0.96
C SER A 105 -18.03 -6.74 0.85
N LYS A 106 -16.98 -7.56 0.88
CA LYS A 106 -17.06 -9.04 0.87
C LYS A 106 -17.21 -9.57 2.29
N TYR A 107 -18.26 -9.14 2.98
CA TYR A 107 -18.43 -9.35 4.43
C TYR A 107 -18.51 -10.82 4.86
N SER A 108 -19.12 -11.69 4.04
CA SER A 108 -19.19 -13.13 4.33
C SER A 108 -17.79 -13.78 4.31
N GLU A 109 -16.98 -13.46 3.30
CA GLU A 109 -15.61 -13.96 3.16
C GLU A 109 -14.71 -13.37 4.24
N ALA A 110 -14.85 -12.08 4.53
CA ALA A 110 -14.13 -11.39 5.60
C ALA A 110 -14.36 -12.08 6.96
N LYS A 111 -15.63 -12.42 7.28
CA LYS A 111 -15.98 -13.11 8.53
C LYS A 111 -15.26 -14.46 8.66
N VAL A 112 -15.18 -15.23 7.58
CA VAL A 112 -14.43 -16.50 7.57
C VAL A 112 -12.96 -16.27 7.92
N GLN A 113 -12.32 -15.28 7.30
CA GLN A 113 -10.90 -14.99 7.57
C GLN A 113 -10.66 -14.43 8.97
N TYR A 114 -11.57 -13.64 9.51
CA TYR A 114 -11.51 -13.22 10.92
C TYR A 114 -11.57 -14.41 11.87
N LEU A 115 -12.46 -15.38 11.63
CA LEU A 115 -12.54 -16.61 12.43
C LEU A 115 -11.24 -17.43 12.32
N THR A 116 -10.67 -17.56 11.12
CA THR A 116 -9.38 -18.21 10.91
C THR A 116 -8.26 -17.53 11.71
N TYR A 117 -8.19 -16.20 11.67
CA TYR A 117 -7.20 -15.46 12.46
C TYR A 117 -7.39 -15.67 13.97
N ILE A 118 -8.62 -15.63 14.48
CA ILE A 118 -8.92 -15.86 15.90
C ILE A 118 -8.49 -17.25 16.36
N ASP A 119 -8.67 -18.28 15.52
CA ASP A 119 -8.22 -19.65 15.82
C ASP A 119 -6.69 -19.76 15.85
N GLN A 120 -6.01 -19.08 14.92
CA GLN A 120 -4.54 -19.01 14.85
C GLN A 120 -3.93 -18.20 16.03
N LYS A 121 -4.62 -17.15 16.48
CA LYS A 121 -4.15 -16.18 17.48
C LYS A 121 -5.12 -16.13 18.67
N LYS A 122 -4.86 -16.99 19.66
CA LYS A 122 -5.71 -17.15 20.87
C LYS A 122 -5.64 -16.00 21.88
N ASP A 123 -4.88 -14.93 21.58
CA ASP A 123 -4.74 -13.71 22.38
C ASP A 123 -5.73 -12.60 21.98
N VAL A 124 -6.58 -12.83 20.97
CA VAL A 124 -7.63 -11.87 20.59
C VAL A 124 -8.68 -11.78 21.69
N THR A 125 -8.88 -10.56 22.22
CA THR A 125 -9.89 -10.29 23.26
C THR A 125 -11.30 -10.52 22.75
N GLU A 126 -12.22 -10.91 23.64
CA GLU A 126 -13.62 -11.15 23.26
C GLU A 126 -14.27 -9.94 22.60
N ARG A 127 -14.02 -8.75 23.14
CA ARG A 127 -14.47 -7.48 22.56
C ARG A 127 -14.00 -7.30 21.11
N GLN A 128 -12.76 -7.68 20.79
CA GLN A 128 -12.23 -7.52 19.43
C GLN A 128 -12.86 -8.53 18.46
N LYS A 129 -13.11 -9.77 18.92
CA LYS A 129 -13.84 -10.77 18.14
C LYS A 129 -15.25 -10.27 17.82
N ASP A 130 -15.95 -9.77 18.83
CA ASP A 130 -17.30 -9.22 18.68
C ASP A 130 -17.31 -8.09 17.66
N VAL A 131 -16.37 -7.14 17.76
CA VAL A 131 -16.27 -6.04 16.79
C VAL A 131 -16.12 -6.56 15.36
N TRP A 132 -15.20 -7.50 15.09
CA TRP A 132 -14.98 -8.00 13.74
C TRP A 132 -16.17 -8.79 13.18
N LEU A 133 -16.70 -9.72 13.96
CA LEU A 133 -17.78 -10.60 13.52
C LEU A 133 -19.10 -9.85 13.38
N SER A 134 -19.46 -9.04 14.39
CA SER A 134 -20.70 -8.25 14.35
C SER A 134 -20.68 -7.15 13.29
N SER A 135 -19.51 -6.60 12.96
CA SER A 135 -19.38 -5.64 11.85
C SER A 135 -19.76 -6.28 10.52
N CYS A 136 -19.29 -7.51 10.26
CA CYS A 136 -19.64 -8.24 9.04
C CYS A 136 -21.15 -8.57 8.99
N ASP A 137 -21.70 -9.05 10.09
CA ASP A 137 -23.14 -9.41 10.18
C ASP A 137 -24.04 -8.18 10.02
N SER A 138 -23.68 -7.07 10.66
CA SER A 138 -24.42 -5.81 10.57
C SER A 138 -24.40 -5.24 9.16
N ALA A 139 -23.24 -5.25 8.50
CA ALA A 139 -23.10 -4.78 7.13
C ALA A 139 -23.98 -5.58 6.16
N LEU A 140 -23.97 -6.92 6.26
CA LEU A 140 -24.86 -7.79 5.47
C LEU A 140 -26.35 -7.47 5.69
N LYS A 141 -26.74 -7.24 6.95
CA LYS A 141 -28.13 -6.86 7.28
C LYS A 141 -28.52 -5.50 6.69
N TRP A 142 -27.63 -4.51 6.73
CA TRP A 142 -27.87 -3.18 6.17
C TRP A 142 -27.91 -3.18 4.65
N MET A 143 -27.03 -3.94 3.99
CA MET A 143 -27.06 -4.10 2.53
C MET A 143 -28.36 -4.73 2.04
N LYS A 144 -28.92 -5.68 2.81
CA LYS A 144 -30.22 -6.30 2.50
C LYS A 144 -31.41 -5.35 2.72
N ASN A 145 -31.24 -4.34 3.57
CA ASN A 145 -32.29 -3.39 3.95
C ASN A 145 -31.78 -1.94 3.81
N PRO A 146 -31.50 -1.48 2.58
CA PRO A 146 -30.93 -0.15 2.39
C PRO A 146 -31.92 0.91 2.85
N LYS A 147 -31.46 1.84 3.69
CA LYS A 147 -32.23 3.05 3.99
C LYS A 147 -32.18 3.96 2.77
N LYS A 148 -33.32 4.54 2.41
CA LYS A 148 -33.38 5.61 1.38
C LYS A 148 -32.78 6.87 1.99
N VAL A 149 -31.50 7.09 1.72
CA VAL A 149 -30.77 8.29 2.10
C VAL A 149 -30.26 8.90 0.80
N GLU A 150 -30.49 10.21 0.64
CA GLU A 150 -29.88 10.97 -0.44
C GLU A 150 -28.53 11.50 0.04
N LEU A 151 -27.46 11.14 -0.67
CA LEU A 151 -26.13 11.69 -0.44
C LEU A 151 -25.91 12.83 -1.44
N ILE A 152 -25.93 14.05 -0.92
CA ILE A 152 -25.73 15.25 -1.74
C ILE A 152 -24.27 15.68 -1.58
N ASN A 153 -23.58 15.84 -2.71
CA ASN A 153 -22.23 16.38 -2.70
C ASN A 153 -22.26 17.86 -2.34
N GLU A 154 -21.58 18.25 -1.27
CA GLU A 154 -21.38 19.65 -0.88
C GLU A 154 -20.38 20.34 -1.80
N LYS A 155 -20.81 20.74 -2.99
CA LYS A 155 -19.97 21.33 -4.04
C LYS A 155 -19.21 22.60 -3.61
N ALA A 156 -19.72 23.32 -2.60
CA ALA A 156 -19.05 24.48 -2.04
C ALA A 156 -17.81 24.09 -1.22
N LEU A 157 -17.84 22.90 -0.62
CA LEU A 157 -16.75 22.39 0.21
C LEU A 157 -15.89 21.38 -0.53
N ASN A 158 -16.43 20.45 -1.31
CA ASN A 158 -15.71 19.34 -1.93
C ASN A 158 -14.96 19.75 -3.21
N SER A 159 -13.84 19.09 -3.49
CA SER A 159 -13.07 19.29 -4.73
C SER A 159 -12.64 17.97 -5.35
N ALA A 160 -11.95 18.05 -6.49
CA ALA A 160 -11.29 16.91 -7.11
C ALA A 160 -9.93 16.56 -6.45
N GLN A 161 -9.46 17.34 -5.47
CA GLN A 161 -8.23 17.09 -4.73
C GLN A 161 -8.56 16.49 -3.36
N SER A 162 -7.56 16.02 -2.63
CA SER A 162 -7.74 15.36 -1.34
C SER A 162 -7.94 16.38 -0.21
N ASP A 163 -8.99 16.18 0.59
CA ASP A 163 -9.30 17.02 1.75
C ASP A 163 -9.39 16.16 3.00
N TRP A 164 -8.78 16.61 4.09
CA TRP A 164 -8.73 15.85 5.34
C TRP A 164 -8.75 16.74 6.59
N GLY A 165 -9.23 16.16 7.69
CA GLY A 165 -9.22 16.83 8.99
C GLY A 165 -10.09 18.09 9.05
N ALA A 166 -11.39 17.96 8.79
CA ALA A 166 -12.33 19.05 8.96
C ALA A 166 -12.72 19.22 10.44
N THR A 167 -12.70 20.44 10.94
CA THR A 167 -13.19 20.80 12.27
C THR A 167 -13.97 22.11 12.25
N THR A 168 -14.87 22.28 13.21
CA THR A 168 -15.58 23.54 13.38
C THR A 168 -14.65 24.55 14.07
N TYR A 169 -14.64 25.79 13.58
CA TYR A 169 -13.85 26.88 14.16
C TYR A 169 -14.55 28.21 13.91
N GLN A 170 -14.85 28.96 14.99
CA GLN A 170 -15.50 30.28 14.94
C GLN A 170 -16.76 30.36 14.05
N GLY A 171 -17.62 29.33 14.10
CA GLY A 171 -18.84 29.29 13.28
C GLY A 171 -18.62 28.90 11.81
N GLY A 172 -17.38 28.62 11.41
CA GLY A 172 -17.02 28.05 10.11
C GLY A 172 -16.43 26.63 10.22
N VAL A 173 -15.94 26.12 9.08
CA VAL A 173 -15.22 24.85 8.98
C VAL A 173 -13.80 25.12 8.49
N VAL A 174 -12.82 24.60 9.22
CA VAL A 174 -11.41 24.58 8.81
C VAL A 174 -11.07 23.14 8.44
N PHE A 175 -10.38 22.96 7.33
CA PHE A 175 -9.94 21.65 6.87
C PHE A 175 -8.54 21.76 6.25
N THR A 176 -7.82 20.64 6.19
CA THR A 176 -6.55 20.53 5.47
C THR A 176 -6.83 20.03 4.06
N SER A 177 -6.07 20.53 3.09
CA SER A 177 -6.30 20.23 1.68
C SER A 177 -5.00 20.31 0.89
N ASP A 178 -4.85 19.47 -0.12
CA ASP A 178 -3.83 19.58 -1.17
C ASP A 178 -4.27 20.51 -2.33
N ARG A 179 -5.47 21.10 -2.26
CA ARG A 179 -5.93 22.09 -3.25
C ARG A 179 -4.93 23.23 -3.37
N THR A 180 -4.50 23.48 -4.59
CA THR A 180 -3.78 24.71 -4.94
C THR A 180 -4.77 25.86 -5.01
N ASN A 181 -4.79 26.69 -3.96
CA ASN A 181 -5.67 27.85 -3.92
C ASN A 181 -5.00 29.01 -4.67
N THR A 182 -5.40 29.25 -5.92
CA THR A 182 -4.85 30.32 -6.76
C THR A 182 -5.29 31.73 -6.34
N GLY A 183 -6.19 31.84 -5.34
CA GLY A 183 -6.76 33.12 -4.88
C GLY A 183 -6.12 33.71 -3.62
N PHE A 184 -5.16 33.03 -2.99
CA PHE A 184 -4.41 33.57 -1.85
C PHE A 184 -3.00 33.96 -2.31
N GLU A 185 -2.85 35.16 -2.87
CA GLU A 185 -1.54 35.79 -2.98
C GLU A 185 -1.08 36.16 -1.56
N SER A 186 -0.18 35.36 -0.99
CA SER A 186 0.54 35.80 0.20
C SER A 186 1.39 37.00 -0.19
N LYS A 187 1.07 38.19 0.34
CA LYS A 187 1.92 39.38 0.22
C LYS A 187 3.31 39.18 0.84
N GLU A 188 3.53 38.11 1.59
CA GLU A 188 4.84 37.74 2.10
C GLU A 188 5.59 36.82 1.12
N SER A 189 6.82 37.24 0.79
CA SER A 189 7.75 36.52 -0.08
C SER A 189 8.37 35.26 0.53
N SER A 190 7.99 34.92 1.77
CA SER A 190 8.58 33.82 2.52
C SER A 190 7.48 32.99 3.19
N PRO A 191 7.38 31.68 2.90
CA PRO A 191 6.42 30.83 3.56
C PRO A 191 6.72 30.75 5.06
N PHE A 192 5.67 30.88 5.89
CA PHE A 192 5.74 30.77 7.35
C PHE A 192 6.33 29.42 7.82
N LEU A 193 6.05 28.35 7.08
CA LEU A 193 6.72 27.06 7.22
C LEU A 193 7.57 26.78 5.99
N LYS A 194 8.89 26.71 6.19
CA LYS A 194 9.81 26.14 5.20
C LYS A 194 9.96 24.66 5.53
N PHE A 195 9.34 23.80 4.73
CA PHE A 195 9.80 22.42 4.64
C PHE A 195 11.07 22.46 3.80
N ASP A 196 12.21 22.33 4.47
CA ASP A 196 13.55 22.12 3.92
C ASP A 196 13.70 20.73 3.26
N GLY A 197 12.61 20.24 2.66
CA GLY A 197 12.64 19.17 1.70
C GLY A 197 13.38 19.67 0.48
N ALA A 198 14.70 19.45 0.48
CA ALA A 198 15.57 19.67 -0.67
C ALA A 198 14.80 19.27 -1.93
N ILE A 199 14.60 20.25 -2.81
CA ILE A 199 14.20 20.03 -4.19
C ILE A 199 15.24 19.06 -4.74
N LEU A 200 14.93 17.76 -4.74
CA LEU A 200 15.63 16.80 -5.57
C LEU A 200 15.27 17.21 -6.98
N VAL A 201 16.07 18.12 -7.53
CA VAL A 201 16.08 18.47 -8.94
C VAL A 201 16.25 17.15 -9.67
N LEU A 202 15.14 16.63 -10.18
CA LEU A 202 15.12 15.61 -11.22
C LEU A 202 15.78 16.24 -12.43
N ASN A 203 17.11 16.14 -12.48
CA ASN A 203 17.91 16.64 -13.57
C ASN A 203 17.73 15.67 -14.75
N GLN A 204 16.59 15.79 -15.43
CA GLN A 204 16.35 15.19 -16.73
C GLN A 204 16.69 16.21 -17.82
N LYS A 205 17.87 16.00 -18.41
CA LYS A 205 18.28 16.33 -19.80
C LYS A 205 18.49 17.80 -20.21
N LYS A 206 19.75 18.09 -20.57
CA LYS A 206 20.24 18.64 -21.86
C LYS A 206 21.76 18.41 -21.86
N VAL A 207 22.33 17.41 -22.54
CA VAL A 207 22.61 17.30 -23.98
C VAL A 207 23.22 18.58 -24.59
N HIS A 208 24.49 18.43 -24.99
CA HIS A 208 25.29 19.09 -26.04
C HIS A 208 26.33 20.17 -25.72
N ARG A 209 27.55 19.85 -26.22
CA ARG A 209 28.66 20.70 -26.76
C ARG A 209 29.45 21.51 -25.74
N PHE A 210 30.79 21.49 -25.68
CA PHE A 210 31.88 20.90 -26.46
C PHE A 210 32.86 20.21 -25.50
#